data_AF-L1QG29-F1
#
_entry.id   AF-L1QG29-F1
#
_cell.length_a   1.000
_cell.length_b   1.000
_cell.length_c   1.000
_cell.angle_alpha   90.00
_cell.angle_beta   90.00
_cell.angle_gamma   90.00
#
_symmetry.space_group_name_H-M   'P 1'
#
loop_
_entity.id
_entity.type
_entity.pdbx_description
1 polymer ?
#
loop_
_entity_poly.entity_id
_entity_poly.type
_entity_poly.pdbx_seq_one_letter_code
_entity_poly.pdbx_strand_id
1 'polypeptide(L)' 'MILIDRWMKILEYLKEKKFATVEEMMENFKISRSTLRRDLIAMEERGHIKRTRGGAEIVGKII' A
#
# COMPACT_ATOMS: atom_id res chain seq x y z
N MET A 1 -1.34 -11.97 -9.03
CA MET A 1 -2.04 -10.67 -9.02
C MET A 1 -1.26 -9.70 -9.88
N ILE A 2 -1.90 -9.02 -10.83
CA ILE A 2 -1.26 -8.01 -11.68
C ILE A 2 -1.00 -6.73 -10.85
N LEU A 3 -0.01 -5.93 -11.23
CA LEU A 3 0.43 -4.75 -10.47
C LEU A 3 -0.71 -3.75 -10.21
N ILE A 4 -1.47 -3.40 -11.25
CA ILE A 4 -2.56 -2.41 -11.15
C ILE A 4 -3.62 -2.88 -10.16
N ASP A 5 -4.10 -4.14 -10.29
CA ASP A 5 -5.06 -4.73 -9.36
C ASP A 5 -4.55 -4.72 -7.91
N ARG A 6 -3.25 -4.98 -7.73
CA ARG A 6 -2.62 -5.00 -6.40
C ARG A 6 -2.60 -3.63 -5.76
N TRP A 7 -2.25 -2.61 -6.53
CA TRP A 7 -2.23 -1.24 -6.04
C TRP A 7 -3.63 -0.76 -5.68
N MET A 8 -4.63 -1.05 -6.51
CA MET A 8 -6.03 -0.73 -6.20
C MET A 8 -6.46 -1.37 -4.87
N LYS A 9 -6.16 -2.66 -4.68
CA LYS A 9 -6.48 -3.37 -3.43
C LYS A 9 -5.76 -2.78 -2.21
N ILE A 10 -4.49 -2.42 -2.33
CA ILE A 10 -3.75 -1.76 -1.25
C ILE A 10 -4.36 -0.40 -0.93
N LEU A 11 -4.75 0.39 -1.94
CA LEU A 11 -5.36 1.70 -1.74
C LEU A 11 -6.74 1.61 -1.09
N GLU A 12 -7.60 0.71 -1.55
CA GLU A 12 -8.91 0.46 -0.95
C GLU A 12 -8.76 0.05 0.51
N TYR A 13 -7.85 -0.88 0.77
CA TYR A 13 -7.55 -1.34 2.11
C TYR A 13 -7.04 -0.23 3.04
N LEU A 14 -6.12 0.62 2.57
CA LEU A 14 -5.63 1.78 3.32
C LEU A 14 -6.68 2.89 3.46
N LYS A 15 -7.63 3.02 2.52
CA LYS A 15 -8.73 3.99 2.60
C LYS A 15 -9.68 3.65 3.75
N GLU A 16 -9.97 2.35 3.93
CA GLU A 16 -10.77 1.81 5.03
C GLU A 16 -10.03 1.88 6.36
N LYS A 17 -8.80 1.35 6.42
CA LYS A 17 -8.01 1.21 7.66
C LYS A 17 -7.31 2.49 8.12
N LYS A 18 -7.15 3.48 7.24
CA LYS A 18 -6.30 4.69 7.38
C LYS A 18 -4.81 4.41 7.47
N PHE A 19 -4.42 3.31 8.10
CA PHE A 19 -3.05 2.86 8.25
C PHE A 19 -3.01 1.32 8.23
N ALA A 20 -1.96 0.75 7.66
CA ALA A 20 -1.65 -0.66 7.81
C ALA A 20 -0.14 -0.90 7.90
N THR A 21 0.26 -1.94 8.62
CA THR A 21 1.67 -2.35 8.70
C THR A 21 2.09 -3.14 7.46
N VAL A 22 3.40 -3.19 7.22
CA VAL A 22 3.97 -4.02 6.14
C VAL A 22 3.59 -5.48 6.35
N GLU A 23 3.65 -5.97 7.58
CA GLU A 23 3.28 -7.32 7.97
C GLU A 23 1.80 -7.63 7.67
N GLU A 24 0.86 -6.77 8.08
CA GLU A 24 -0.58 -6.94 7.84
C GLU A 24 -0.90 -6.96 6.34
N MET A 25 -0.28 -6.06 5.56
CA MET A 25 -0.45 -6.02 4.11
C MET A 25 0.17 -7.24 3.41
N MET A 26 1.32 -7.75 3.87
CA MET A 26 1.93 -8.96 3.31
C MET A 26 1.01 -10.17 3.48
N GLU A 27 0.44 -10.34 4.68
CA GLU A 27 -0.47 -11.43 4.99
C GLU A 27 -1.77 -11.34 4.18
N ASN A 28 -2.37 -10.15 4.12
CA ASN A 28 -3.64 -9.93 3.41
C ASN A 28 -3.52 -10.09 1.89
N PHE A 29 -2.42 -9.59 1.29
CA PHE A 29 -2.23 -9.65 -0.17
C PHE A 29 -1.44 -10.86 -0.63
N LYS A 30 -0.93 -11.68 0.31
CA LYS A 30 -0.12 -12.88 0.06
C LYS A 30 1.09 -12.58 -0.83
N ILE A 31 1.81 -11.52 -0.50
CA ILE A 31 3.01 -11.06 -1.23
C ILE A 31 4.22 -10.98 -0.31
N SER A 32 5.41 -11.11 -0.90
CA SER A 32 6.65 -10.96 -0.15
C SER A 32 6.87 -9.51 0.31
N ARG A 33 7.68 -9.36 1.36
CA ARG A 33 8.13 -8.05 1.86
C ARG A 33 8.78 -7.22 0.75
N SER A 34 9.60 -7.84 -0.10
CA SER A 34 10.30 -7.15 -1.17
C SER A 34 9.34 -6.65 -2.27
N THR A 35 8.33 -7.44 -2.63
CA THR A 35 7.28 -7.01 -3.56
C THR A 35 6.47 -5.85 -2.99
N LEU A 36 5.96 -5.99 -1.76
CA LEU A 36 5.19 -4.93 -1.12
C LEU A 36 6.01 -3.64 -0.98
N ARG A 37 7.28 -3.71 -0.57
CA ARG A 37 8.14 -2.53 -0.46
C ARG A 37 8.31 -1.81 -1.80
N ARG A 38 8.51 -2.53 -2.91
CA ARG A 38 8.61 -1.91 -4.25
C ARG A 38 7.32 -1.21 -4.65
N ASP A 39 6.17 -1.83 -4.36
CA ASP A 39 4.86 -1.22 -4.62
C ASP A 39 4.68 0.05 -3.79
N LEU A 40 4.90 -0.03 -2.47
CA LEU A 40 4.70 1.12 -1.58
C LEU A 40 5.64 2.29 -1.94
N ILE A 41 6.87 2.01 -2.39
CA ILE A 41 7.79 3.05 -2.89
C ILE A 41 7.17 3.73 -4.12
N ALA A 42 6.79 2.95 -5.13
CA ALA A 42 6.26 3.49 -6.38
C ALA A 42 4.90 4.18 -6.20
N MET A 43 4.09 3.76 -5.22
CA MET A 43 2.83 4.40 -4.87
C MET A 43 3.04 5.73 -4.12
N GLU A 44 4.04 5.81 -3.25
CA GLU A 44 4.43 7.04 -2.55
C GLU A 44 5.02 8.08 -3.52
N GLU A 45 5.89 7.65 -4.45
CA GLU A 45 6.44 8.51 -5.51
C GLU A 45 5.35 9.15 -6.38
N ARG A 46 4.19 8.51 -6.47
CA ARG A 46 3.00 9.01 -7.21
C ARG A 46 2.01 9.77 -6.33
N GLY A 47 2.29 9.91 -5.03
CA GLY A 47 1.46 10.65 -4.09
C GLY A 47 0.17 9.93 -3.68
N HIS A 48 0.03 8.62 -3.93
CA HIS A 48 -1.18 7.88 -3.53
C HIS A 48 -1.21 7.54 -2.03
N ILE A 49 -0.03 7.29 -1.47
CA ILE A 49 0.16 6.92 -0.06
C ILE A 49 1.38 7.64 0.51
N LYS A 50 1.53 7.57 1.82
CA LYS A 50 2.72 7.97 2.54
C LYS A 50 3.22 6.78 3.36
N ARG A 51 4.49 6.41 3.18
CA ARG A 51 5.11 5.34 3.96
C ARG A 51 5.48 5.88 5.34
N THR A 52 5.41 5.00 6.33
CA THR A 52 5.89 5.27 7.69
C THR A 52 6.95 4.23 8.07
N ARG A 53 7.55 4.34 9.26
CA ARG A 53 8.62 3.44 9.72
C ARG A 53 8.23 1.94 9.69
N GLY A 54 6.94 1.61 9.71
CA GLY A 54 6.46 0.22 9.72
C GLY A 54 5.27 -0.07 8.80
N GLY A 55 4.85 0.86 7.95
CA GLY A 55 3.60 0.71 7.21
C GLY A 55 3.36 1.81 6.18
N ALA A 56 2.09 2.02 5.87
CA ALA A 56 1.66 3.10 4.99
C ALA A 56 0.29 3.64 5.41
N GLU A 57 0.03 4.90 5.07
CA GLU A 57 -1.24 5.59 5.21
C GLU A 57 -1.65 6.21 3.88
N ILE A 58 -2.96 6.37 3.64
CA ILE A 58 -3.46 7.01 2.41
C ILE A 58 -3.25 8.53 2.46
N VAL A 59 -2.81 9.13 1.34
CA VAL A 59 -2.73 10.59 1.21
C VAL A 59 -4.04 11.10 0.59
N GLY A 60 -4.56 12.21 1.12
CA GLY A 60 -5.93 12.70 0.88
C GLY A 60 -6.32 12.93 -0.59
N LYS A 61 -7.60 12.67 -0.88
CA LYS A 61 -8.34 12.69 -2.16
C LYS A 61 -7.51 12.35 -3.40
N ILE A 62 -7.56 11.07 -3.77
CA ILE A 62 -7.43 10.62 -5.16
C ILE A 62 -8.46 11.44 -5.97
N ILE A 63 -7.95 12.35 -6.80
CA ILE A 63 -8.76 13.20 -7.70
C ILE A 63 -9.44 12.32 -8.74
#